data_AF-A0AAT9LE44-F1
#
_entry.id   AF-A0AAT9LE44-F1
#
_cell.length_a   1.000
_cell.length_b   1.000
_cell.length_c   1.000
_cell.angle_alpha   90.00
_cell.angle_beta   90.00
_cell.angle_gamma   90.00
#
_symmetry.space_group_name_H-M   'P 1'
#
loop_
_entity.id
_entity.type
_entity.pdbx_description
1 polymer ?
#
loop_
_entity_poly.entity_id
_entity_poly.type
_entity_poly.pdbx_seq_one_letter_code
_entity_poly.pdbx_strand_id
1 'polypeptide(L)'
;MTLSQEGKLAFVEREKNVQSLAMLGMLPSEVPSVLRELSVSDYSEGPLDDDRGRPIQWWVFGPNYCGIVLYIKVAVYSGRCICMSFHEAEHNLTRPFRREVEK
;
A
#
# COMPACT_ATOMS: atom_id res chain seq x y z
N MET A 1 -8.17 -24.48 -16.61
CA MET A 1 -7.21 -23.39 -16.91
C MET A 1 -7.89 -22.09 -16.52
N THR A 2 -7.79 -21.69 -15.25
CA THR A 2 -8.39 -20.43 -14.80
C THR A 2 -7.38 -19.34 -15.06
N LEU A 3 -7.59 -18.57 -16.13
CA LEU A 3 -6.86 -17.32 -16.36
C LEU A 3 -7.27 -16.36 -15.24
N SER A 4 -6.52 -16.35 -14.13
CA SER A 4 -6.58 -15.25 -13.18
C SER A 4 -6.10 -14.01 -13.93
N GLN A 5 -6.99 -13.03 -14.12
CA GLN A 5 -6.57 -11.73 -14.64
C GLN A 5 -5.53 -11.15 -13.67
N GLU A 6 -4.27 -11.05 -14.11
CA GLU A 6 -3.29 -10.24 -13.40
C GLU A 6 -3.77 -8.79 -13.46
N GLY A 7 -4.28 -8.28 -12.34
CA GLY A 7 -4.62 -6.86 -12.21
C GLY A 7 -3.38 -6.03 -12.54
N LYS A 8 -3.50 -5.07 -13.45
CA LYS A 8 -2.40 -4.17 -13.81
C LYS A 8 -2.06 -3.30 -12.59
N LEU A 9 -0.81 -3.33 -12.14
CA LEU A 9 -0.26 -2.41 -11.14
C LEU A 9 0.46 -1.24 -11.84
N ALA A 10 0.28 -0.02 -11.34
CA ALA A 10 1.18 1.10 -11.56
C ALA A 10 1.93 1.36 -10.26
N PHE A 11 3.24 1.15 -10.24
CA PHE A 11 4.08 1.58 -9.11
C PHE A 11 4.66 2.95 -9.44
N VAL A 12 4.41 3.96 -8.59
CA VAL A 12 4.95 5.31 -8.80
C VAL A 12 6.38 5.35 -8.23
N GLU A 13 7.36 5.49 -9.10
CA GLU A 13 8.77 5.62 -8.73
C GLU A 13 9.04 7.01 -8.12
N ARG A 14 8.91 7.10 -6.80
CA ARG A 14 9.34 8.26 -6.00
C ARG A 14 10.62 7.89 -5.25
N GLU A 15 11.49 8.87 -5.03
CA GLU A 15 12.75 8.68 -4.30
C GLU A 15 12.56 7.91 -2.99
N LYS A 16 11.57 8.31 -2.17
CA LYS A 16 11.24 7.66 -0.90
C LYS A 16 10.81 6.19 -1.05
N ASN A 17 10.08 5.86 -2.11
CA ASN A 17 9.68 4.49 -2.39
C ASN A 17 10.91 3.65 -2.77
N VAL A 18 11.78 4.20 -3.64
CA VAL A 18 13.02 3.52 -4.08
C VAL A 18 13.97 3.30 -2.90
N GLN A 19 14.16 4.30 -2.05
CA GLN A 19 14.98 4.18 -0.83
C GLN A 19 14.43 3.11 0.11
N SER A 20 13.11 3.06 0.30
CA SER A 20 12.49 2.05 1.17
C SER A 20 12.60 0.64 0.60
N LEU A 21 12.45 0.47 -0.72
CA LEU A 21 12.70 -0.82 -1.37
C LEU A 21 14.15 -1.27 -1.17
N ALA A 22 15.12 -0.36 -1.35
CA ALA A 22 16.53 -0.67 -1.13
C ALA A 22 16.81 -1.07 0.33
N MET A 23 16.24 -0.35 1.31
CA MET A 23 16.36 -0.67 2.74
C MET A 23 15.76 -2.04 3.09
N LEU A 24 14.67 -2.41 2.43
CA LEU A 24 14.00 -3.70 2.60
C LEU A 24 14.64 -4.85 1.80
N GLY A 25 15.64 -4.55 0.94
CA GLY A 25 16.21 -5.52 0.02
C GLY A 25 15.22 -6.03 -1.03
N MET A 26 14.22 -5.22 -1.39
CA MET A 26 13.13 -5.58 -2.28
C MET A 26 13.32 -5.01 -3.69
N LEU A 27 12.85 -5.76 -4.68
CA LEU A 27 12.67 -5.32 -6.05
C LEU A 27 11.27 -4.73 -6.24
N PRO A 28 11.08 -3.76 -7.15
CA PRO A 28 9.75 -3.26 -7.51
C PRO A 28 8.77 -4.36 -7.97
N SER A 29 9.29 -5.45 -8.55
CA SER A 29 8.50 -6.63 -8.96
C SER A 29 7.87 -7.40 -7.81
N GLU A 30 8.33 -7.17 -6.57
CA GLU A 30 7.80 -7.82 -5.36
C GLU A 30 6.70 -6.99 -4.70
N VAL A 31 6.55 -5.70 -5.01
CA VAL A 31 5.45 -4.87 -4.48
C VAL A 31 4.06 -5.49 -4.70
N PRO A 32 3.74 -6.08 -5.87
CA PRO A 32 2.46 -6.76 -6.06
C PRO A 32 2.17 -7.89 -5.05
N SER A 33 3.14 -8.62 -4.52
CA SER A 33 2.85 -9.67 -3.52
C SER A 33 2.42 -9.05 -2.20
N VAL A 34 3.15 -8.02 -1.74
CA VAL A 34 2.80 -7.27 -0.52
C VAL A 34 1.41 -6.65 -0.61
N LEU A 35 1.06 -6.05 -1.75
CA LEU A 35 -0.27 -5.46 -1.95
C LEU A 35 -1.40 -6.48 -1.92
N ARG A 36 -1.15 -7.74 -2.32
CA ARG A 36 -2.15 -8.81 -2.29
C ARG A 36 -2.40 -9.36 -0.89
N GLU A 37 -1.45 -9.18 0.02
CA GLU A 37 -1.55 -9.62 1.42
C GLU A 37 -2.22 -8.58 2.32
N LEU A 38 -2.48 -7.37 1.81
CA LEU A 38 -3.19 -6.33 2.55
C LEU A 38 -4.55 -6.83 3.04
N SER A 39 -4.79 -6.62 4.33
CA SER A 39 -6.03 -6.99 4.98
C SER A 39 -6.77 -5.77 5.52
N VAL A 40 -8.04 -5.97 5.91
CA VAL A 40 -8.82 -4.94 6.61
C VAL A 40 -8.14 -4.51 7.92
N SER A 41 -7.39 -5.39 8.57
CA SER A 41 -6.65 -5.05 9.80
C SER A 41 -5.44 -4.13 9.56
N ASP A 42 -5.01 -4.00 8.32
CA ASP A 42 -3.94 -3.09 7.92
C ASP A 42 -4.49 -1.75 7.42
N TYR A 43 -5.78 -1.64 7.14
CA TYR A 43 -6.41 -0.38 6.76
C TYR A 43 -6.16 0.69 7.82
N SER A 44 -5.79 1.88 7.37
CA SER A 44 -5.54 3.03 8.23
C SER A 44 -6.50 4.18 7.95
N GLU A 45 -6.56 4.64 6.70
CA GLU A 45 -7.29 5.85 6.33
C GLU A 45 -7.85 5.76 4.91
N GLY A 46 -8.97 6.43 4.66
CA GLY A 46 -9.57 6.59 3.34
C GLY A 46 -11.10 6.51 3.34
N PRO A 47 -11.75 6.67 2.18
CA PRO A 47 -11.16 7.22 0.95
C PRO A 47 -10.67 8.67 1.16
N LEU A 48 -9.50 8.99 0.62
CA LEU A 48 -8.94 10.34 0.59
C LEU A 48 -9.06 10.93 -0.81
N ASP A 49 -9.43 12.20 -0.90
CA ASP A 49 -9.48 12.90 -2.16
C ASP A 49 -8.08 13.07 -2.77
N ASP A 50 -8.04 13.11 -4.11
CA ASP A 50 -6.83 13.43 -4.84
C ASP A 50 -6.48 14.91 -4.69
N ASP A 51 -5.22 15.20 -4.38
CA ASP A 51 -4.70 16.56 -4.18
C ASP A 51 -4.74 17.43 -5.45
N ARG A 52 -4.89 16.81 -6.62
CA ARG A 52 -4.98 17.49 -7.92
C ARG A 52 -6.41 17.54 -8.46
N GLY A 53 -7.42 17.19 -7.65
CA GLY A 53 -8.83 17.23 -8.04
C GLY A 53 -9.22 16.20 -9.10
N ARG A 54 -8.42 15.15 -9.30
CA ARG A 54 -8.80 14.04 -10.18
C ARG A 54 -9.89 13.19 -9.50
N PRO A 55 -10.78 12.53 -10.26
CA PRO A 55 -11.80 11.63 -9.70
C PRO A 55 -11.18 10.29 -9.27
N ILE A 56 -10.18 10.36 -8.38
CA ILE A 56 -9.45 9.23 -7.83
C ILE A 56 -9.56 9.34 -6.31
N GLN A 57 -9.93 8.24 -5.67
CA GLN A 57 -9.89 8.11 -4.23
C GLN A 57 -8.67 7.29 -3.83
N TRP A 58 -8.04 7.66 -2.72
CA TRP A 58 -6.88 6.98 -2.18
C TRP A 58 -7.20 6.28 -0.86
N TRP A 59 -6.57 5.13 -0.65
CA TRP A 59 -6.64 4.37 0.59
C TRP A 59 -5.23 4.16 1.14
N VAL A 60 -5.10 4.27 2.45
CA VAL A 60 -3.84 4.10 3.18
C VAL A 60 -3.92 2.82 4.00
N PHE A 61 -2.88 2.01 3.87
CA PHE A 61 -2.67 0.79 4.64
C PHE A 61 -1.34 0.86 5.39
N GLY A 62 -1.34 0.24 6.57
CA GLY A 62 -0.28 0.17 7.56
C GLY A 62 0.14 -1.25 7.92
N PRO A 63 0.49 -2.16 6.97
CA PRO A 63 0.84 -3.53 7.31
C PRO A 63 2.17 -3.60 8.05
N ASN A 64 2.31 -4.62 8.91
CA ASN A 64 3.60 -4.97 9.46
C ASN A 64 4.36 -5.79 8.41
N TYR A 65 5.58 -5.41 8.09
CA TYR A 65 6.42 -6.08 7.10
C TYR A 65 7.88 -6.01 7.54
N CYS A 66 8.55 -7.17 7.63
CA CYS A 66 9.95 -7.25 8.07
C CYS A 66 10.27 -6.47 9.36
N GLY A 67 9.35 -6.44 10.33
CA GLY A 67 9.54 -5.77 11.63
C GLY A 67 9.26 -4.26 11.62
N ILE A 68 8.92 -3.66 10.48
CA ILE A 68 8.50 -2.25 10.38
C ILE A 68 7.02 -2.14 10.00
N VAL A 69 6.46 -0.94 10.13
CA VAL A 69 5.13 -0.60 9.59
C VAL A 69 5.32 0.11 8.26
N LEU A 70 4.75 -0.41 7.18
CA LEU A 70 4.77 0.28 5.89
C LEU A 70 3.62 1.28 5.80
N TYR A 71 3.86 2.46 5.24
CA TYR A 71 2.85 3.35 4.71
C TYR A 71 2.63 3.04 3.23
N ILE A 72 1.47 2.47 2.92
CA ILE A 72 1.08 2.10 1.56
C ILE A 72 -0.14 2.93 1.15
N LYS A 73 0.01 3.77 0.13
CA LYS A 73 -1.09 4.57 -0.43
C LYS A 73 -1.45 4.08 -1.82
N VAL A 74 -2.67 3.56 -1.97
CA VAL A 74 -3.17 2.96 -3.23
C VAL A 74 -4.49 3.57 -3.69
N ALA A 75 -4.74 3.48 -4.99
CA ALA A 75 -6.03 3.77 -5.60
C ALA A 75 -6.38 2.69 -6.62
N VAL A 76 -7.67 2.39 -6.78
CA VAL A 76 -8.15 1.59 -7.91
C VAL A 76 -8.87 2.53 -8.87
N TYR A 77 -8.34 2.67 -10.09
CA TYR A 77 -8.91 3.54 -11.11
C TYR A 77 -8.91 2.83 -12.46
N SER A 78 -10.07 2.78 -13.13
CA SER A 78 -10.25 2.12 -14.42
C SER A 78 -9.68 0.70 -14.49
N GLY A 79 -9.90 -0.12 -13.46
CA GLY A 79 -9.43 -1.50 -13.37
C GLY A 79 -7.92 -1.66 -13.12
N ARG A 80 -7.20 -0.57 -12.81
CA ARG A 80 -5.77 -0.56 -12.49
C ARG A 80 -5.56 -0.19 -11.02
N CYS A 81 -4.70 -0.92 -10.32
CA CYS A 81 -4.20 -0.50 -9.02
C CYS A 81 -3.04 0.48 -9.22
N ILE A 82 -3.07 1.63 -8.56
CA ILE A 82 -2.00 2.62 -8.55
C ILE A 82 -1.43 2.65 -7.14
N CYS A 83 -0.17 2.28 -6.98
CA CYS A 83 0.59 2.39 -5.73
C CYS A 83 1.42 3.68 -5.77
N MET A 84 0.94 4.70 -5.05
CA MET A 84 1.56 6.03 -4.99
C MET A 84 2.69 6.07 -3.96
N SER A 85 2.47 5.42 -2.80
CA SER A 85 3.43 5.37 -1.70
C SER A 85 3.65 3.93 -1.28
N PHE A 86 4.91 3.58 -1.06
CA PHE A 86 5.37 2.31 -0.50
C PHE A 86 6.67 2.57 0.24
N HIS A 87 6.57 2.92 1.51
CA HIS A 87 7.73 3.27 2.33
C HIS A 87 7.48 2.96 3.81
N GLU A 88 8.53 2.99 4.64
CA GLU A 88 8.36 2.93 6.09
C GLU A 88 7.48 4.09 6.59
N ALA A 89 6.56 3.81 7.52
CA ALA A 89 5.72 4.83 8.12
C ALA A 89 6.55 5.73 9.05
N GLU A 90 6.56 7.04 8.78
CA GLU A 90 7.27 8.02 9.61
C GLU A 90 6.54 8.33 10.92
N HIS A 91 5.26 7.98 10.99
CA HIS A 91 4.38 8.22 12.13
C HIS A 91 3.53 6.97 12.40
N ASN A 92 3.05 6.85 13.63
CA ASN A 92 2.11 5.79 13.99
C ASN A 92 0.84 5.90 13.17
N LEU A 93 0.48 4.80 12.50
CA LEU A 93 -0.75 4.69 11.73
C LEU A 93 -1.85 4.11 12.62
N THR A 94 -2.94 4.86 12.78
CA THR A 94 -4.16 4.34 13.39
C THR A 94 -4.74 3.26 12.48
N ARG A 95 -5.04 2.08 13.01
CA ARG A 95 -5.60 0.95 12.24
C ARG A 95 -6.94 0.54 12.86
N PRO A 96 -8.05 1.22 12.50
CA PRO A 96 -9.30 1.15 13.26
C PRO A 96 -9.93 -0.24 13.31
N PHE A 97 -9.54 -1.14 12.41
CA PHE A 97 -10.05 -2.50 12.34
C PHE A 97 -9.05 -3.55 12.83
N ARG A 98 -7.86 -3.14 13.28
CA ARG A 98 -6.92 -4.05 13.93
C ARG A 98 -7.41 -4.32 15.34
N ARG A 99 -7.82 -5.56 15.61
CA ARG A 99 -8.07 -5.99 16.99
C ARG A 99 -6.72 -6.06 17.69
N GLU A 100 -6.59 -5.32 18.79
CA GLU A 100 -5.51 -5.57 19.73
C GLU A 100 -5.78 -6.95 20.34
N VAL A 101 -4.84 -7.88 20.15
CA VAL A 101 -4.83 -9.08 20.98
C VAL A 101 -4.19 -8.62 22.28
N GLU A 102 -5.02 -8.38 23.30
CA GLU A 102 -4.55 -8.26 24.68
C GLU A 102 -3.66 -9.48 24.96
N LYS A 103 -2.39 -9.21 25.28
CA LYS A 103 -1.42 -10.23 25.71
C LYS A 103 -1.60 -10.54 27.18
#